data_AF-A0A5M9JBB3-F1
#
_entry.id   AF-A0A5M9JBB3-F1
#
_cell.length_a   1.000
_cell.length_b   1.000
_cell.length_c   1.000
_cell.angle_alpha   90.00
_cell.angle_beta   90.00
_cell.angle_gamma   90.00
#
_symmetry.space_group_name_H-M   'P 1'
#
loop_
_entity.id
_entity.type
_entity.pdbx_description
1 polymer ?
#
loop_
_entity_poly.entity_id
_entity_poly.type
_entity_poly.pdbx_seq_one_letter_code
_entity_poly.pdbx_strand_id
1 'polypeptide(L)'
;MASNRGETLLANCRSVWSDGDYELDVETDDYECWQGMVRKDYGNALGGLLTMTPLCDLEENAWAHLGMMWRAFAGQEQSGRALTKEQNLRIFGGSRRQGIWALESFVEKGEGVVSKGEEGSSKREVEKGGSGNIEAQRKGSRA
;
A
#
# COMPACT_ATOMS: atom_id res chain seq x y z
N MET A 1 -22.35 -10.01 -11.75
CA MET A 1 -22.43 -9.30 -10.46
C MET A 1 -21.13 -9.57 -9.72
N ALA A 2 -20.44 -8.54 -9.23
CA ALA A 2 -19.30 -8.76 -8.34
C ALA A 2 -19.80 -9.52 -7.11
N SER A 3 -19.05 -10.53 -6.65
CA SER A 3 -19.37 -11.17 -5.38
C SER A 3 -19.23 -10.12 -4.27
N ASN A 4 -20.02 -10.22 -3.19
CA ASN A 4 -19.88 -9.35 -2.01
C ASN A 4 -18.42 -9.31 -1.48
N ARG A 5 -17.71 -10.43 -1.66
CA ARG A 5 -16.28 -10.54 -1.40
C ARG A 5 -15.44 -9.58 -2.26
N GLY A 6 -15.66 -9.55 -3.59
CA GLY A 6 -14.94 -8.66 -4.50
C GLY A 6 -15.12 -7.19 -4.16
N GLU A 7 -16.36 -6.75 -3.87
CA GLU A 7 -16.63 -5.36 -3.49
C GLU A 7 -15.93 -4.96 -2.18
N THR A 8 -15.94 -5.85 -1.20
CA THR A 8 -15.24 -5.64 0.08
C THR A 8 -13.73 -5.48 -0.15
N LEU A 9 -13.15 -6.31 -1.03
CA LEU A 9 -11.72 -6.25 -1.35
C LEU A 9 -11.37 -4.97 -2.10
N LEU A 10 -12.19 -4.54 -3.06
CA LEU A 10 -12.01 -3.28 -3.79
C LEU A 10 -12.09 -2.06 -2.87
N ALA A 11 -13.05 -2.05 -1.93
CA ALA A 11 -13.16 -1.00 -0.94
C ALA A 11 -11.88 -0.90 -0.07
N ASN A 12 -11.29 -2.04 0.31
CA ASN A 12 -10.03 -2.06 1.04
C ASN A 12 -8.86 -1.54 0.19
N CYS A 13 -8.80 -1.88 -1.10
CA CYS A 13 -7.76 -1.37 -2.01
C CYS A 13 -7.77 0.15 -2.09
N ARG A 14 -8.96 0.76 -2.16
CA ARG A 14 -9.14 2.22 -2.17
C ARG A 14 -8.68 2.89 -0.86
N SER A 15 -8.81 2.20 0.28
CA SER A 15 -8.27 2.69 1.55
C SER A 15 -6.75 2.72 1.50
N VAL A 16 -6.12 1.60 1.15
CA VAL A 16 -4.65 1.42 1.28
C VAL A 16 -3.86 2.22 0.24
N TRP A 17 -4.33 2.28 -1.02
CA TRP A 17 -3.55 2.82 -2.14
C TRP A 17 -4.15 4.05 -2.79
N SER A 18 -5.12 4.71 -2.14
CA SER A 18 -5.92 5.84 -2.61
C SER A 18 -7.07 5.48 -3.56
N ASP A 19 -7.91 6.48 -3.82
CA ASP A 19 -9.06 6.35 -4.71
C ASP A 19 -8.64 5.92 -6.14
N GLY A 20 -9.49 5.11 -6.74
CA GLY A 20 -9.24 4.53 -8.05
C GLY A 20 -9.91 3.17 -8.24
N ASP A 21 -9.79 2.68 -9.47
CA ASP A 21 -10.24 1.34 -9.83
C ASP A 21 -9.09 0.34 -9.73
N TYR A 22 -9.45 -0.84 -9.29
CA TYR A 22 -8.52 -1.92 -9.03
C TYR A 22 -9.08 -3.18 -9.67
N GLU A 23 -8.20 -3.92 -10.31
CA GLU A 23 -8.51 -5.25 -10.80
C GLU A 23 -8.03 -6.26 -9.76
N LEU A 24 -8.95 -7.15 -9.39
CA LEU A 24 -8.68 -8.31 -8.56
C LEU A 24 -8.81 -9.53 -9.46
N ASP A 25 -7.71 -10.24 -9.63
CA ASP A 25 -7.71 -11.47 -10.42
C ASP A 25 -7.23 -12.64 -9.56
N VAL A 26 -7.81 -13.81 -9.79
CA VAL A 26 -7.31 -15.06 -9.24
C VAL A 26 -7.09 -16.00 -10.41
N GLU A 27 -5.83 -16.11 -10.80
CA GLU A 27 -5.43 -16.90 -11.96
C GLU A 27 -4.76 -18.20 -11.55
N THR A 28 -4.70 -19.12 -12.51
CA THR A 28 -3.91 -20.35 -12.42
C THR A 28 -3.06 -20.44 -13.67
N ASP A 29 -1.74 -20.59 -13.49
CA ASP A 29 -0.78 -20.68 -14.61
C ASP A 29 -0.65 -22.13 -15.12
N ASP A 30 -0.81 -23.11 -14.22
CA ASP A 30 -0.55 -24.53 -14.45
C ASP A 30 -1.78 -25.43 -14.19
N TYR A 31 -2.94 -24.85 -13.84
CA TYR A 31 -4.14 -25.54 -13.33
C TYR A 31 -3.94 -26.30 -12.01
N GLU A 32 -2.76 -26.23 -11.40
CA GLU A 32 -2.44 -26.90 -10.13
C GLU A 32 -2.33 -25.89 -8.98
N CYS A 33 -1.91 -24.67 -9.28
CA CYS A 33 -1.68 -23.59 -8.34
C CYS A 33 -2.52 -22.37 -8.70
N TRP A 34 -3.09 -21.74 -7.68
CA TRP A 34 -3.90 -20.53 -7.76
C TRP A 34 -3.17 -19.36 -7.12
N GLN A 35 -3.28 -18.19 -7.74
CA GLN A 35 -2.65 -16.97 -7.25
C GLN A 35 -3.58 -15.78 -7.37
N GLY A 36 -3.77 -15.07 -6.27
CA GLY A 36 -4.52 -13.81 -6.26
C GLY A 36 -3.59 -12.64 -6.55
N MET A 37 -3.97 -11.79 -7.50
CA MET A 37 -3.25 -10.60 -7.90
C MET A 37 -4.13 -9.35 -7.75
N VAL A 38 -3.49 -8.24 -7.44
CA VAL A 38 -4.14 -6.93 -7.45
C VAL A 38 -3.33 -5.95 -8.28
N ARG A 39 -4.00 -5.32 -9.24
CA ARG A 39 -3.43 -4.30 -10.13
C ARG A 39 -4.30 -3.06 -10.10
N LYS A 40 -3.70 -1.89 -10.32
CA LYS A 40 -4.48 -0.67 -10.54
C LYS A 40 -5.07 -0.73 -11.94
N ASP A 41 -6.36 -0.44 -12.08
CA ASP A 41 -7.02 -0.36 -13.38
C ASP A 41 -7.11 1.11 -13.83
N TYR A 42 -6.56 1.41 -15.02
CA TYR A 42 -6.64 2.73 -15.63
C TYR A 42 -7.71 2.80 -16.74
N GLY A 43 -8.56 1.77 -16.84
CA GLY A 43 -9.68 1.65 -17.78
C GLY A 43 -9.28 1.11 -19.16
N ASN A 44 -8.19 1.61 -19.75
CA ASN A 44 -7.67 1.14 -21.04
C ASN A 44 -6.39 0.30 -20.93
N ALA A 45 -5.82 0.22 -19.73
CA ALA A 45 -4.61 -0.52 -19.44
C ALA A 45 -4.56 -0.88 -17.97
N LEU A 46 -3.97 -2.03 -17.68
CA LEU A 46 -3.66 -2.44 -16.32
C LEU A 46 -2.32 -1.83 -15.90
N GLY A 47 -2.28 -1.34 -14.66
CA GLY A 47 -1.08 -0.86 -14.02
C GLY A 47 -0.16 -1.99 -13.55
N GLY A 48 0.90 -1.59 -12.85
CA GLY A 48 1.81 -2.53 -12.21
C GLY A 48 1.12 -3.39 -11.16
N LEU A 49 1.69 -4.56 -10.91
CA LEU A 49 1.30 -5.45 -9.82
C LEU A 49 1.52 -4.75 -8.47
N LEU A 50 0.43 -4.50 -7.74
CA LEU A 50 0.48 -3.87 -6.42
C LEU A 50 0.77 -4.91 -5.33
N THR A 51 0.10 -6.06 -5.43
CA THR A 51 0.38 -7.20 -4.55
C THR A 51 -0.04 -8.50 -5.20
N MET A 52 0.45 -9.59 -4.62
CA MET A 52 0.17 -10.95 -5.06
C MET A 52 0.24 -11.92 -3.88
N THR A 53 -0.66 -12.90 -3.86
CA THR A 53 -0.62 -13.96 -2.84
C THR A 53 0.49 -14.96 -3.14
N PRO A 54 0.93 -15.74 -2.15
CA PRO A 54 1.62 -16.99 -2.41
C PRO A 54 0.76 -17.92 -3.29
N LEU A 55 1.41 -18.86 -3.98
CA LEU A 55 0.71 -19.94 -4.67
C LEU A 55 -0.13 -20.75 -3.67
N CYS A 56 -1.39 -20.95 -4.01
CA CYS A 56 -2.37 -21.69 -3.24
C CYS A 56 -2.79 -22.94 -4.01
N ASP A 57 -3.15 -24.00 -3.30
CA ASP A 57 -3.66 -25.25 -3.89
C ASP A 57 -5.12 -25.14 -4.37
N LEU A 58 -5.86 -24.14 -3.90
CA LEU A 58 -7.27 -23.90 -4.25
C LEU A 58 -7.52 -22.41 -4.49
N GLU A 59 -8.46 -22.09 -5.38
CA GLU A 59 -8.88 -20.72 -5.68
C GLU A 59 -9.38 -20.01 -4.41
N GLU A 60 -10.18 -20.69 -3.59
CA GLU A 60 -10.70 -20.14 -2.34
C GLU A 60 -9.59 -19.78 -1.35
N ASN A 61 -8.47 -20.52 -1.37
CA ASN A 61 -7.32 -20.24 -0.54
C ASN A 61 -6.58 -18.98 -1.02
N ALA A 62 -6.53 -18.72 -2.33
CA ALA A 62 -6.00 -17.47 -2.88
C ALA A 62 -6.86 -16.27 -2.45
N TRP A 63 -8.19 -16.38 -2.57
CA TRP A 63 -9.12 -15.36 -2.08
C TRP A 63 -8.99 -15.11 -0.57
N ALA A 64 -8.87 -16.18 0.22
CA ALA A 64 -8.69 -16.08 1.67
C ALA A 64 -7.36 -15.39 2.02
N HIS A 65 -6.28 -15.70 1.29
CA HIS A 65 -4.98 -15.03 1.44
C HIS A 65 -5.07 -13.54 1.14
N LEU A 66 -5.70 -13.15 0.03
CA LEU A 66 -5.95 -11.74 -0.28
C LEU A 66 -6.69 -11.06 0.89
N GLY A 67 -7.74 -11.68 1.40
CA GLY A 67 -8.47 -11.15 2.57
C GLY A 67 -7.58 -10.99 3.82
N MET A 68 -6.66 -11.92 4.09
CA MET A 68 -5.72 -11.80 5.21
C MET A 68 -4.70 -10.68 4.99
N MET A 69 -4.15 -10.55 3.77
CA MET A 69 -3.25 -9.47 3.38
C MET A 69 -3.90 -8.11 3.62
N TRP A 70 -5.15 -7.93 3.21
CA TRP A 70 -5.86 -6.65 3.41
C TRP A 70 -6.10 -6.31 4.86
N ARG A 71 -6.48 -7.29 5.69
CA ARG A 71 -6.65 -7.04 7.14
C ARG A 71 -5.34 -6.57 7.78
N ALA A 72 -4.22 -7.12 7.32
CA ALA A 72 -2.91 -6.72 7.81
C ALA A 72 -2.53 -5.31 7.34
N PHE A 73 -2.69 -5.01 6.06
CA PHE A 73 -2.40 -3.67 5.54
C PHE A 73 -3.31 -2.59 6.14
N ALA A 74 -4.61 -2.87 6.28
CA ALA A 74 -5.53 -1.96 6.97
C ALA A 74 -5.13 -1.74 8.43
N GLY A 75 -4.69 -2.80 9.13
CA GLY A 75 -4.16 -2.68 10.48
C GLY A 75 -2.87 -1.86 10.56
N GLN A 76 -1.97 -2.00 9.58
CA GLN A 76 -0.76 -1.19 9.45
C GLN A 76 -1.09 0.29 9.19
N GLU A 77 -2.01 0.56 8.26
CA GLU A 77 -2.45 1.92 7.93
C GLU A 77 -3.09 2.62 9.13
N GLN A 78 -4.01 1.93 9.82
CA GLN A 78 -4.71 2.49 11.00
C GLN A 78 -3.77 2.71 12.19
N SER A 79 -2.79 1.82 12.39
CA SER A 79 -1.87 1.92 13.53
C SER A 79 -0.63 2.79 13.26
N GLY A 80 -0.32 3.05 11.98
CA GLY A 80 0.94 3.65 11.55
C GLY A 80 2.17 2.78 11.84
N ARG A 81 1.99 1.52 12.26
CA ARG A 81 3.09 0.61 12.63
C ARG A 81 3.32 -0.40 11.51
N ALA A 82 4.58 -0.61 11.17
CA ALA A 82 4.97 -1.68 10.27
C ALA A 82 4.49 -3.05 10.77
N LEU A 83 4.20 -3.96 9.84
CA LEU A 83 3.84 -5.34 10.17
C LEU A 83 4.96 -6.02 10.96
N THR A 84 4.59 -6.73 12.03
CA THR A 84 5.56 -7.54 12.78
C THR A 84 6.08 -8.71 11.95
N LYS A 85 7.22 -9.29 12.35
CA LYS A 85 7.76 -10.51 11.72
C LYS A 85 6.72 -11.61 11.69
N GLU A 86 5.96 -11.82 12.77
CA GLU A 86 4.92 -12.85 12.87
C GLU A 86 3.76 -12.57 11.91
N GLN A 87 3.37 -11.31 11.74
CA GLN A 87 2.34 -10.92 10.77
C GLN A 87 2.82 -11.17 9.34
N ASN A 88 4.05 -10.73 9.02
CA ASN A 88 4.66 -11.00 7.71
C ASN A 88 4.74 -12.50 7.42
N LEU A 89 5.20 -13.32 8.37
CA LEU A 89 5.26 -14.77 8.21
C LEU A 89 3.87 -15.41 8.09
N ARG A 90 2.86 -14.88 8.77
CA ARG A 90 1.48 -15.37 8.63
C ARG A 90 0.90 -15.07 7.26
N ILE A 91 1.25 -13.93 6.67
CA ILE A 91 0.71 -13.45 5.40
C ILE A 91 1.45 -14.09 4.21
N PHE A 92 2.79 -14.09 4.27
CA PHE A 92 3.64 -14.48 3.15
C PHE A 92 4.20 -15.90 3.30
N GLY A 93 4.19 -16.48 4.50
CA GLY A 93 4.76 -17.81 4.76
C GLY A 93 4.03 -18.98 4.10
N GLY A 94 2.86 -18.72 3.50
CA GLY A 94 2.01 -19.73 2.86
C GLY A 94 1.30 -20.64 3.88
N SER A 95 0.29 -21.38 3.40
CA SER A 95 -0.55 -22.27 4.23
C SER A 95 0.26 -23.36 4.95
N ARG A 96 1.39 -23.79 4.37
CA ARG A 96 2.25 -24.83 4.91
C ARG A 96 3.51 -24.33 5.61
N ARG A 97 3.70 -23.00 5.73
CA ARG A 97 4.94 -22.40 6.26
C ARG A 97 6.22 -22.84 5.52
N GLN A 98 6.08 -23.48 4.36
CA GLN A 98 7.18 -24.07 3.60
C GLN A 98 8.09 -23.02 2.96
N GLY A 99 7.73 -21.73 3.02
CA GLY A 99 8.58 -20.60 2.60
C GLY A 99 9.12 -19.75 3.75
N ILE A 100 8.85 -20.11 5.02
CA ILE A 100 9.24 -19.27 6.18
C ILE A 100 10.74 -19.02 6.22
N TRP A 101 11.56 -20.05 6.02
CA TRP A 101 13.03 -19.96 5.98
C TRP A 101 13.56 -19.01 4.90
N ALA A 102 12.93 -18.99 3.71
CA ALA A 102 13.28 -18.03 2.67
C ALA A 102 12.88 -16.59 3.09
N LEU A 103 11.68 -16.42 3.65
CA LEU A 103 11.20 -15.11 4.12
C LEU A 103 11.99 -14.57 5.31
N GLU A 104 12.35 -15.42 6.27
CA GLU A 104 13.19 -15.05 7.41
C GLU A 104 14.55 -14.52 6.95
N SER A 105 15.14 -15.17 5.93
CA SER A 105 16.39 -14.73 5.33
C SER A 105 16.29 -13.37 4.62
N PHE A 106 15.11 -12.99 4.12
CA PHE A 106 14.86 -11.67 3.52
C PHE A 106 14.58 -10.60 4.59
N VAL A 107 13.80 -10.92 5.61
CA VAL A 107 13.48 -10.00 6.71
C VAL A 107 14.74 -9.65 7.51
N GLU A 108 15.59 -10.63 7.84
CA GLU A 108 16.85 -10.39 8.57
C GLU A 108 17.85 -9.54 7.77
N LYS A 109 17.83 -9.62 6.44
CA LYS A 109 18.69 -8.79 5.58
C LYS A 109 18.16 -7.37 5.38
N GLY A 110 16.85 -7.15 5.55
CA GLY A 110 16.19 -5.85 5.36
C GLY A 110 16.36 -4.87 6.52
N GLU A 111 16.58 -5.37 7.75
CA GLU A 111 16.76 -4.52 8.95
C GLU A 111 18.14 -3.80 9.01
N GLY A 112 19.00 -3.99 7.99
CA GLY A 112 20.33 -3.39 7.91
C GLY A 112 20.46 -2.10 7.07
N VAL A 113 19.40 -1.66 6.37
CA VAL A 113 19.46 -0.42 5.55
C VAL A 113 18.68 0.70 6.25
N VAL A 114 19.21 1.14 7.39
CA VAL A 114 19.01 2.53 7.81
C VAL A 114 19.83 3.38 6.87
N SER A 115 19.18 4.00 5.89
CA SER A 115 19.74 5.12 5.15
C SER A 115 20.18 6.17 6.17
N LYS A 116 21.49 6.24 6.44
CA LYS A 116 22.12 7.47 6.96
C LYS A 116 22.01 8.51 5.85
N GLY A 117 20.82 9.08 5.70
CA GLY A 117 20.57 10.29 4.94
C GLY A 117 21.20 11.44 5.72
N GLU A 118 22.20 12.03 5.10
CA GLU A 118 23.14 12.99 5.65
C GLU A 118 22.44 14.19 6.32
N GLU A 119 22.91 14.48 7.53
CA GLU A 119 22.64 15.68 8.30
C GLU A 119 23.38 16.87 7.63
N GLY A 120 22.83 17.34 6.52
CA GLY A 120 23.30 18.51 5.78
C GLY A 120 22.86 19.81 6.45
N SER A 121 23.55 20.19 7.52
CA SER A 121 23.47 21.49 8.16
C SER A 121 23.76 22.62 7.16
N SER A 122 22.75 23.41 6.80
CA SER A 122 22.96 24.69 6.12
C SER A 122 22.15 25.78 6.81
N LYS A 123 22.78 26.37 7.84
CA LYS A 123 22.41 27.68 8.39
C LYS A 123 22.44 28.71 7.25
N ARG A 124 21.33 29.39 6.99
CA ARG A 124 21.34 30.74 6.42
C ARG A 124 20.65 31.68 7.39
N GLU A 125 21.49 32.47 8.04
CA GLU A 125 21.12 33.67 8.77
C GLU A 125 20.77 34.80 7.80
N VAL A 126 19.70 35.52 8.20
CA VAL A 126 19.50 36.98 8.12
C VAL A 126 19.43 37.63 6.74
N GLU A 127 18.27 38.21 6.44
CA GLU A 127 18.16 39.68 6.33
C GLU A 127 16.74 40.18 6.63
N LYS A 128 16.66 41.10 7.60
CA LYS A 128 15.49 41.89 7.95
C LYS A 128 15.46 43.11 7.04
N GLY A 129 14.33 43.37 6.39
CA GLY A 129 14.02 44.66 5.75
C GLY A 129 12.76 44.48 4.89
N GLY A 130 11.71 45.27 4.98
CA GLY A 130 11.46 46.47 5.75
C GLY A 130 9.97 46.81 5.64
N SER A 131 9.57 47.74 6.50
CA SER A 131 8.23 48.32 6.61
C SER A 131 7.66 48.80 5.27
N GLY A 132 6.36 48.56 5.06
CA GLY A 132 5.59 49.09 3.94
C GLY A 132 4.10 49.12 4.28
N ASN A 133 3.74 50.01 5.19
CA ASN A 133 2.37 50.36 5.54
C ASN A 133 1.80 51.24 4.41
N ILE A 134 0.78 50.81 3.66
CA ILE A 134 -0.09 51.73 2.91
C ILE A 134 -1.55 51.25 2.97
N GLU A 135 -2.24 51.89 3.90
CA GLU A 135 -3.68 52.10 3.95
C GLU A 135 -4.11 53.01 2.79
N ALA A 136 -5.15 52.64 2.03
CA ALA A 136 -6.02 53.62 1.35
C ALA A 136 -7.36 53.01 0.92
N GLN A 137 -8.42 53.60 1.48
CA GLN A 137 -9.83 53.41 1.15
C GLN A 137 -10.18 53.81 -0.29
N ARG A 138 -11.27 53.23 -0.82
CA ARG A 138 -12.36 53.89 -1.58
C ARG A 138 -13.42 52.82 -1.89
N LYS A 139 -14.50 52.70 -1.10
CA LYS A 139 -15.78 53.44 -1.17
C LYS A 139 -16.33 53.67 -2.59
N GLY A 140 -17.45 52.98 -2.83
CA GLY A 140 -18.59 53.46 -3.62
C GLY A 140 -18.73 52.84 -5.02
N SER A 141 -19.91 52.68 -5.59
CA SER A 141 -21.31 52.79 -5.16
C SER A 141 -22.15 52.58 -6.45
N ARG A 142 -23.35 52.00 -6.32
CA ARG A 142 -24.49 52.10 -7.27
C ARG A 142 -24.33 51.41 -8.64
N ALA A 143 -25.37 50.83 -9.23
CA ALA A 143 -26.80 50.74 -8.92
C ALA A 143 -27.32 49.39 -9.44
#